data_AF-A0A7K4SIG9-F1
#
_entry.id   AF-A0A7K4SIG9-F1
#
_cell.length_a   1.000
_cell.length_b   1.000
_cell.length_c   1.000
_cell.angle_alpha   90.00
_cell.angle_beta   90.00
_cell.angle_gamma   90.00
#
_symmetry.space_group_name_H-M   'P 1'
#
loop_
_entity.id
_entity.type
_entity.pdbx_description
1 polymer ?
#
loop_
_entity_poly.entity_id
_entity_poly.type
_entity_poly.pdbx_seq_one_letter_code
_entity_poly.pdbx_strand_id
1 'polypeptide(L)'
;LSVQLVSAVVEYGGKRVRGSDLFSPKDAVAITKQFLKGLKGVENVYTQHQPLLHETLDQLIKGKLRDSQFPYLGPNALRDRPQDIIVFMIGGATYEEALSVYNLNRSTAGVRIVLGGTTIHNTR
;
A
#
# COMPACT_ATOMS: atom_id res chain seq x y z
N LEU A 1 -15.25 15.75 -15.82
CA LEU A 1 -15.64 14.59 -15.00
C LEU A 1 -17.15 14.61 -14.81
N SER A 2 -17.87 13.57 -15.25
CA SER A 2 -19.34 13.52 -15.03
C SER A 2 -19.64 13.30 -13.55
N VAL A 3 -20.71 13.91 -13.03
CA VAL A 3 -21.16 13.74 -11.64
C VAL A 3 -21.44 12.26 -11.32
N GLN A 4 -21.79 11.47 -12.34
CA GLN A 4 -22.05 10.03 -12.25
C GLN A 4 -20.79 9.22 -11.89
N LEU A 5 -19.59 9.68 -12.25
CA LEU A 5 -18.35 8.95 -11.94
C LEU A 5 -18.12 8.86 -10.42
N VAL A 6 -18.46 9.91 -9.68
CA VAL A 6 -18.31 9.92 -8.21
C VAL A 6 -19.14 8.80 -7.59
N SER A 7 -20.41 8.67 -8.00
CA SER A 7 -21.29 7.59 -7.54
C SER A 7 -20.74 6.21 -7.91
N ALA A 8 -20.28 6.03 -9.15
CA ALA A 8 -19.72 4.76 -9.60
C ALA A 8 -18.44 4.36 -8.82
N VAL A 9 -17.54 5.30 -8.53
CA VAL A 9 -16.33 5.05 -7.74
C VAL A 9 -16.68 4.70 -6.29
N VAL A 10 -17.65 5.38 -5.69
CA VAL A 10 -18.12 5.06 -4.32
C VAL A 10 -18.82 3.70 -4.28
N GLU A 11 -19.56 3.33 -5.32
CA GLU A 11 -20.18 2.01 -5.43
C GLU A 11 -19.14 0.91 -5.59
N TYR A 12 -18.12 1.13 -6.40
CA TYR A 12 -17.03 0.17 -6.64
C TYR A 12 -16.12 -0.02 -5.41
N GLY A 13 -15.66 1.08 -4.79
CA GLY A 13 -14.58 1.07 -3.78
C GLY A 13 -14.94 1.73 -2.45
N GLY A 14 -16.20 2.08 -2.24
CA GLY A 14 -16.64 2.76 -1.02
C GLY A 14 -16.53 1.89 0.23
N LYS A 15 -16.70 2.53 1.40
CA LYS A 15 -16.55 1.91 2.73
C LYS A 15 -17.39 0.65 2.92
N ARG A 16 -18.53 0.54 2.24
CA ARG A 16 -19.43 -0.62 2.32
C ARG A 16 -18.90 -1.87 1.61
N VAL A 17 -18.04 -1.70 0.61
CA VAL A 17 -17.60 -2.78 -0.28
C VAL A 17 -16.15 -3.20 0.03
N ARG A 18 -15.30 -2.24 0.40
CA ARG A 18 -13.90 -2.54 0.74
C ARG A 18 -13.78 -3.34 2.04
N GLY A 19 -12.89 -4.33 2.05
CA GLY A 19 -12.61 -5.17 3.23
C GLY A 19 -11.66 -4.54 4.26
N SER A 20 -10.88 -3.53 3.86
CA SER A 20 -9.92 -2.82 4.72
C SER A 20 -10.21 -1.32 4.75
N ASP A 21 -9.78 -0.63 5.80
CA ASP A 21 -9.93 0.82 5.89
C ASP A 21 -8.76 1.55 5.23
N LEU A 22 -9.03 2.17 4.09
CA LEU A 22 -8.07 2.98 3.33
C LEU A 22 -7.68 4.27 4.06
N PHE A 23 -8.55 4.76 4.94
CA PHE A 23 -8.40 6.06 5.60
C PHE A 23 -8.28 5.91 7.11
N SER A 24 -7.70 4.78 7.56
CA SER A 24 -7.59 4.36 8.97
C SER A 24 -7.58 5.54 9.95
N PRO A 25 -8.34 5.49 11.06
CA PRO A 25 -8.21 6.46 12.13
C PRO A 25 -6.74 6.52 12.51
N LYS A 26 -6.11 7.68 12.32
CA LYS A 26 -4.74 7.86 12.76
C LYS A 26 -4.78 7.80 14.28
N ASP A 27 -4.39 6.67 14.87
CA ASP A 27 -4.15 6.59 16.30
C ASP A 27 -3.24 7.76 16.72
N ALA A 28 -3.33 8.22 17.96
CA ALA A 28 -2.48 9.31 18.45
C ALA A 28 -0.97 9.08 18.17
N VAL A 29 -0.55 7.80 18.08
CA VAL A 29 0.80 7.37 17.68
C VAL A 29 1.09 7.57 16.18
N ALA A 30 0.12 7.30 15.31
CA ALA A 30 0.23 7.56 13.87
C ALA A 30 0.25 9.07 13.58
N ILE A 31 -0.57 9.83 14.32
CA ILE A 31 -0.59 11.30 14.31
C ILE A 31 0.78 11.83 14.69
N THR A 32 1.32 11.44 15.85
CA THR A 32 2.65 11.90 16.32
C THR A 32 3.79 11.49 15.39
N LYS A 33 3.77 10.29 14.80
CA LYS A 33 4.74 9.91 13.74
C LYS A 33 4.65 10.80 12.51
N GLN A 34 3.45 11.17 12.09
CA GLN A 34 3.24 12.04 10.94
C GLN A 34 3.66 13.48 11.23
N PHE A 35 3.41 13.98 12.45
CA PHE A 35 3.94 15.25 12.94
C PHE A 35 5.49 15.25 13.01
N LEU A 36 6.10 14.19 13.54
CA LEU A 36 7.57 14.05 13.56
C LEU A 36 8.19 13.93 12.16
N LYS A 37 7.50 13.28 11.21
CA LYS A 37 7.88 13.30 9.78
C LYS A 37 7.73 14.71 9.18
N GLY A 38 6.67 15.45 9.54
CA GLY A 38 6.45 16.84 9.10
C GLY A 38 7.53 17.82 9.60
N LEU A 39 8.03 17.60 10.83
CA LEU A 39 9.11 18.39 11.43
C LEU A 39 10.50 18.07 10.87
N LYS A 40 10.68 16.92 10.20
CA LYS A 40 11.96 16.51 9.58
C LYS A 40 12.24 17.17 8.22
N GLY A 41 11.44 18.17 7.82
CA GLY A 41 11.61 18.84 6.53
C GLY A 41 11.10 17.95 5.40
N VAL A 42 9.78 17.93 5.21
CA VAL A 42 9.22 17.43 3.95
C VAL A 42 9.51 18.51 2.91
N GLU A 43 10.53 18.30 2.07
CA GLU A 43 10.93 19.27 1.03
C GLU A 43 9.78 19.59 0.05
N ASN A 44 8.72 18.76 0.00
CA ASN A 44 7.60 18.98 -0.90
C ASN A 44 6.23 18.53 -0.33
N VAL A 45 5.30 19.47 -0.16
CA VAL A 45 3.91 19.23 0.30
C VAL A 45 3.12 18.32 -0.65
N TYR A 46 3.48 18.28 -1.94
CA TYR A 46 2.78 17.50 -2.96
C TYR A 46 3.09 15.99 -2.92
N THR A 47 4.07 15.54 -2.12
CA THR A 47 4.47 14.12 -2.01
C THR A 47 4.21 13.51 -0.63
N GLN A 48 3.25 14.08 0.12
CA GLN A 48 2.86 13.53 1.43
C GLN A 48 2.07 12.23 1.34
N HIS A 49 1.38 12.01 0.22
CA HIS A 49 0.69 10.75 -0.04
C HIS A 49 1.71 9.64 -0.25
N GLN A 50 1.37 8.47 0.27
CA GLN A 50 2.10 7.24 0.03
C GLN A 50 1.05 6.16 -0.25
N PRO A 51 1.21 5.36 -1.32
CA PRO A 51 0.21 4.36 -1.66
C PRO A 51 0.14 3.32 -0.53
N LEU A 52 -1.07 2.81 -0.27
CA LEU A 52 -1.32 1.77 0.74
C LEU A 52 -0.36 0.59 0.61
N LEU A 53 -0.02 0.23 -0.63
CA LEU A 53 0.93 -0.84 -0.95
C LEU A 53 2.26 -0.71 -0.19
N HIS A 54 2.76 0.50 0.05
CA HIS A 54 3.98 0.69 0.82
C HIS A 54 3.83 0.19 2.26
N GLU A 55 2.76 0.58 2.94
CA GLU A 55 2.52 0.16 4.32
C GLU A 55 2.29 -1.35 4.40
N THR A 56 1.52 -1.91 3.46
CA THR A 56 1.30 -3.35 3.36
C THR A 56 2.62 -4.12 3.21
N LEU A 57 3.51 -3.68 2.31
CA LEU A 57 4.82 -4.32 2.11
C LEU A 57 5.75 -4.12 3.30
N ASP A 58 5.77 -2.95 3.92
CA ASP A 58 6.58 -2.70 5.13
C ASP A 58 6.14 -3.61 6.29
N GLN A 59 4.84 -3.78 6.49
CA GLN A 59 4.29 -4.70 7.48
C GLN A 59 4.63 -6.16 7.14
N LEU A 60 4.52 -6.58 5.88
CA LEU A 60 4.88 -7.92 5.42
C LEU A 60 6.36 -8.23 5.70
N ILE A 61 7.24 -7.33 5.26
CA ILE A 61 8.69 -7.43 5.42
C ILE A 61 9.09 -7.50 6.90
N LYS A 62 8.36 -6.84 7.78
CA LYS A 62 8.60 -6.86 9.23
C LYS A 62 7.88 -8.00 9.97
N GLY A 63 7.14 -8.86 9.28
CA GLY A 63 6.36 -9.93 9.89
C GLY A 63 5.20 -9.42 10.76
N LYS A 64 4.63 -8.26 10.42
CA LYS A 64 3.54 -7.59 11.15
C LYS A 64 2.25 -7.49 10.35
N LEU A 65 2.23 -8.00 9.11
CA LEU A 65 1.02 -8.03 8.30
C LEU A 65 0.00 -8.97 8.94
N ARG A 66 -1.25 -8.52 9.05
CA ARG A 66 -2.30 -9.27 9.74
C ARG A 66 -2.88 -10.36 8.83
N ASP A 67 -2.73 -11.61 9.24
CA ASP A 67 -3.31 -12.77 8.53
C ASP A 67 -4.84 -12.70 8.39
N SER A 68 -5.53 -12.04 9.32
CA SER A 68 -6.98 -11.83 9.22
C SER A 68 -7.39 -10.94 8.04
N GLN A 69 -6.47 -10.10 7.55
CA GLN A 69 -6.67 -9.24 6.37
C GLN A 69 -6.00 -9.83 5.12
N PHE A 70 -4.88 -10.53 5.30
CA PHE A 70 -4.08 -11.13 4.22
C PHE A 70 -3.80 -12.61 4.54
N PRO A 71 -4.80 -13.50 4.41
CA PRO A 71 -4.65 -14.90 4.79
C PRO A 71 -3.76 -15.68 3.82
N TYR A 72 -3.04 -16.67 4.35
CA TYR A 72 -2.34 -17.65 3.54
C TYR A 72 -3.34 -18.61 2.87
N LEU A 73 -3.04 -18.99 1.62
CA LEU A 73 -3.76 -20.06 0.94
C LEU A 73 -3.11 -21.40 1.29
N GLY A 74 -3.85 -22.26 1.97
CA GLY A 74 -3.40 -23.59 2.40
C GLY A 74 -2.84 -23.62 3.83
N PRO A 75 -2.29 -24.77 4.27
CA PRO A 75 -1.92 -24.99 5.67
C PRO A 75 -0.60 -24.30 6.08
N ASN A 76 0.15 -23.75 5.12
CA ASN A 76 1.49 -23.22 5.36
C ASN A 76 1.43 -21.70 5.52
N ALA A 77 1.75 -21.24 6.73
CA ALA A 77 2.09 -19.84 6.99
C ALA A 77 3.59 -19.63 6.83
N LEU A 78 3.98 -18.44 6.38
CA LEU A 78 5.39 -18.04 6.31
C LEU A 78 5.94 -17.92 7.75
N ARG A 79 7.02 -18.65 8.05
CA ARG A 79 7.68 -18.59 9.37
C ARG A 79 8.79 -17.56 9.42
N ASP A 80 9.47 -17.38 8.30
CA ASP A 80 10.61 -16.48 8.16
C ASP A 80 10.23 -15.24 7.36
N ARG A 81 11.06 -14.19 7.48
CA ARG A 81 10.90 -12.97 6.70
C ARG A 81 11.01 -13.28 5.20
N PRO A 82 10.06 -12.83 4.36
CA PRO A 82 10.14 -13.07 2.92
C PRO A 82 11.32 -12.33 2.31
N GLN A 83 12.12 -13.04 1.51
CA GLN A 83 13.20 -12.45 0.71
C GLN A 83 12.70 -12.06 -0.68
N ASP A 84 11.80 -12.85 -1.26
CA ASP A 84 11.23 -12.62 -2.58
C ASP A 84 9.73 -12.40 -2.47
N ILE A 85 9.25 -11.29 -3.00
CA ILE A 85 7.85 -10.88 -2.92
C ILE A 85 7.37 -10.55 -4.34
N ILE A 86 6.31 -11.22 -4.76
CA ILE A 86 5.62 -10.91 -6.02
C ILE A 86 4.27 -10.31 -5.65
N VAL A 87 4.03 -9.08 -6.11
CA VAL A 87 2.75 -8.37 -5.94
C VAL A 87 2.03 -8.40 -7.27
N PHE A 88 0.76 -8.83 -7.27
CA PHE A 88 -0.10 -8.77 -8.44
C PHE A 88 -1.34 -7.92 -8.15
N MET A 89 -1.43 -6.75 -8.77
CA MET A 89 -2.55 -5.81 -8.61
C MET A 89 -3.68 -6.17 -9.57
N ILE A 90 -4.74 -6.77 -9.01
CA ILE A 90 -5.99 -7.01 -9.75
C ILE A 90 -6.64 -5.66 -10.05
N GLY A 91 -7.04 -5.47 -11.31
CA GLY A 91 -7.60 -4.21 -11.77
C GLY A 91 -6.55 -3.22 -12.25
N GLY A 92 -5.26 -3.45 -11.99
CA GLY A 92 -4.12 -2.67 -12.50
C GLY A 92 -3.28 -2.03 -11.40
N ALA A 93 -2.03 -1.72 -11.73
CA ALA A 93 -1.08 -1.02 -10.86
C ALA A 93 -0.83 0.41 -11.37
N THR A 94 -0.22 1.25 -10.56
CA THR A 94 0.11 2.64 -10.89
C THR A 94 1.62 2.88 -10.90
N TYR A 95 2.06 3.96 -11.54
CA TYR A 95 3.47 4.38 -11.48
C TYR A 95 3.92 4.79 -10.07
N GLU A 96 3.01 5.29 -9.23
CA GLU A 96 3.31 5.64 -7.83
C GLU A 96 3.62 4.39 -6.99
N GLU A 97 2.85 3.31 -7.20
CA GLU A 97 3.10 2.01 -6.59
C GLU A 97 4.43 1.41 -7.06
N ALA A 98 4.74 1.52 -8.36
CA ALA A 98 6.02 1.09 -8.91
C ALA A 98 7.21 1.85 -8.27
N LEU A 99 7.09 3.17 -8.08
CA LEU A 99 8.08 3.98 -7.38
C LEU A 99 8.25 3.53 -5.92
N SER A 100 7.14 3.23 -5.23
CA SER A 100 7.20 2.73 -3.85
C SER A 100 7.92 1.39 -3.75
N VAL A 101 7.67 0.48 -4.68
CA VAL A 101 8.37 -0.81 -4.78
C VAL A 101 9.85 -0.62 -5.06
N TYR A 102 10.22 0.26 -6.00
CA TYR A 102 11.62 0.60 -6.27
C TYR A 102 12.35 1.13 -5.03
N ASN A 103 11.72 2.03 -4.28
CA ASN A 103 12.30 2.60 -3.06
C ASN A 103 12.47 1.54 -1.95
N LEU A 104 11.51 0.62 -1.81
CA LEU A 104 11.61 -0.48 -0.86
C LEU A 104 12.75 -1.44 -1.22
N ASN A 105 12.89 -1.80 -2.51
CA ASN A 105 14.00 -2.63 -2.99
C ASN A 105 15.37 -1.99 -2.72
N ARG A 106 15.51 -0.66 -2.84
CA ARG A 106 16.77 0.03 -2.55
C ARG A 106 17.08 0.16 -1.06
N SER A 107 16.06 0.36 -0.23
CA SER A 107 16.23 0.64 1.19
C SER A 107 16.24 -0.63 2.06
N THR A 108 15.77 -1.76 1.54
CA THR A 108 15.59 -3.00 2.28
C THR A 108 16.53 -4.09 1.79
N ALA A 109 17.73 -4.16 2.37
CA ALA A 109 18.69 -5.21 2.04
C ALA A 109 18.11 -6.62 2.26
N GLY A 110 18.37 -7.52 1.32
CA GLY A 110 17.92 -8.91 1.37
C GLY A 110 16.46 -9.15 0.98
N VAL A 111 15.76 -8.11 0.47
CA VAL A 111 14.38 -8.24 -0.04
C VAL A 111 14.33 -7.80 -1.51
N ARG A 112 13.63 -8.57 -2.35
CA ARG A 112 13.38 -8.30 -3.76
C ARG A 112 11.88 -8.35 -4.02
N ILE A 113 11.36 -7.26 -4.55
CA ILE A 113 9.93 -7.08 -4.79
C ILE A 113 9.71 -6.84 -6.28
N VAL A 114 8.81 -7.62 -6.89
CA VAL A 114 8.34 -7.43 -8.26
C VAL A 114 6.87 -7.04 -8.21
N LEU A 115 6.52 -5.94 -8.89
CA LEU A 115 5.15 -5.49 -9.05
C LEU A 115 4.65 -5.84 -10.45
N GLY A 116 3.53 -6.56 -10.50
CA GLY A 116 2.73 -6.77 -11.69
C GLY A 116 1.28 -6.34 -11.45
N GLY A 117 0.51 -6.31 -12.53
CA GLY A 117 -0.92 -6.05 -12.50
C GLY A 117 -1.52 -6.30 -13.87
N THR A 118 -2.85 -6.28 -13.95
CA THR A 118 -3.55 -6.49 -15.23
C THR A 118 -3.27 -5.39 -16.25
N THR A 119 -3.04 -4.16 -15.78
CA THR A 119 -2.77 -2.94 -16.56
C THR A 119 -1.90 -2.00 -15.75
N ILE A 120 -1.22 -1.04 -16.39
CA ILE A 120 -0.63 0.12 -15.70
C ILE A 120 -1.51 1.35 -15.94
N HIS A 121 -2.06 1.89 -14.86
CA HIS A 121 -2.96 3.05 -14.89
C HIS A 121 -2.20 4.37 -14.82
N ASN A 122 -2.83 5.38 -15.44
CA ASN A 122 -2.52 6.79 -15.24
C ASN A 122 -3.84 7.55 -15.00
N THR A 123 -3.76 8.87 -14.80
CA THR A 123 -4.91 9.70 -14.42
C THR A 123 -5.81 10.13 -15.59
N ARG A 124 -5.58 9.64 -16.81
CA ARG A 124 -6.40 9.97 -17.98
C ARG A 124 -7.69 9.18 -18.05
#